data_AF-A0A347UGW3-F1
#
_entry.id   AF-A0A347UGW3-F1
#
_cell.length_a   1.000
_cell.length_b   1.000
_cell.length_c   1.000
_cell.angle_alpha   90.00
_cell.angle_beta   90.00
_cell.angle_gamma   90.00
#
_symmetry.space_group_name_H-M   'P 1'
#
loop_
_entity.id
_entity.type
_entity.pdbx_description
1 polymer ?
#
loop_
_entity_poly.entity_id
_entity_poly.type
_entity_poly.pdbx_seq_one_letter_code
_entity_poly.pdbx_strand_id
1 'polypeptide(L)'
;MKPRFFKLGYFIWIIVPAGLWLTYQLIGLPHVIWSYSWVDQGQGSDPFARRYYTQCRFIGPYGQIERPANAGRCAWAHFFKEEPR
;
A
#
# COMPACT_ATOMS: atom_id res chain seq x y z
N MET A 1 36.54 12.32 -37.97
CA MET A 1 35.51 12.65 -36.96
C MET A 1 35.22 11.41 -36.15
N LYS A 2 35.53 11.39 -34.84
CA LYS A 2 35.28 10.23 -33.97
C LYS A 2 33.87 10.41 -33.39
N PRO A 3 32.87 9.63 -33.82
CA PRO A 3 31.52 9.89 -33.39
C PRO A 3 31.37 9.52 -31.91
N ARG A 4 31.09 10.51 -31.06
CA ARG A 4 30.84 10.33 -29.63
C ARG A 4 29.38 9.88 -29.46
N PHE A 5 29.06 8.65 -29.85
CA PHE A 5 27.67 8.16 -29.87
C PHE A 5 27.10 7.73 -28.51
N PHE A 6 27.87 7.71 -27.43
CA PHE A 6 27.38 7.27 -26.12
C PHE A 6 27.84 8.22 -25.02
N LYS A 7 27.03 9.23 -24.69
CA LYS A 7 27.14 9.92 -23.40
C LYS A 7 26.20 9.22 -22.43
N LEU A 8 26.76 8.61 -21.37
CA LEU A 8 25.99 7.94 -20.31
C LEU A 8 24.89 8.84 -19.71
N GLY A 9 25.08 10.17 -19.76
CA GLY A 9 24.11 11.15 -19.27
C GLY A 9 22.73 11.09 -19.94
N TYR A 10 22.62 10.57 -21.17
CA TYR A 10 21.33 10.37 -21.83
C TYR A 10 20.48 9.27 -21.18
N PHE A 11 21.03 8.45 -20.28
CA PHE A 11 20.32 7.35 -19.63
C PHE A 11 19.95 7.64 -18.17
N ILE A 12 20.33 8.82 -17.63
CA ILE A 12 20.01 9.18 -16.24
C ILE A 12 18.50 9.19 -16.00
N TRP A 13 17.70 9.58 -17.00
CA TRP A 13 16.24 9.57 -16.89
C TRP A 13 15.65 8.15 -16.78
N ILE A 14 16.36 7.09 -17.21
CA ILE A 14 15.93 5.69 -17.08
C ILE A 14 15.97 5.22 -15.62
N ILE A 15 16.79 5.84 -14.79
CA ILE A 15 16.87 5.52 -13.35
C ILE A 15 15.50 5.72 -12.69
N VAL A 16 14.73 6.72 -13.11
CA VAL A 16 13.39 7.00 -12.55
C VAL A 16 12.39 5.86 -12.82
N PRO A 17 12.08 5.47 -14.08
CA PRO A 17 11.17 4.36 -14.35
C PRO A 17 11.72 3.03 -13.84
N ALA A 18 13.04 2.81 -13.89
CA ALA A 18 13.65 1.61 -13.31
C ALA A 18 13.46 1.56 -11.79
N GLY A 19 13.63 2.67 -11.09
CA GLY A 19 13.41 2.78 -9.64
C GLY A 19 11.94 2.59 -9.26
N LEU A 20 11.01 3.17 -10.02
CA LEU A 20 9.57 2.96 -9.82
C LEU A 20 9.18 1.50 -10.04
N TRP A 21 9.66 0.88 -11.12
CA TRP A 21 9.43 -0.53 -11.40
C TRP A 21 10.01 -1.44 -10.30
N LEU A 22 11.22 -1.15 -9.83
CA LEU A 22 11.82 -1.91 -8.73
C LEU A 22 11.01 -1.77 -7.43
N THR A 23 10.56 -0.55 -7.13
CA THR A 23 9.71 -0.27 -5.95
C THR A 23 8.41 -1.07 -6.02
N TYR A 24 7.77 -1.07 -7.19
CA TYR A 24 6.57 -1.87 -7.47
C TYR A 24 6.81 -3.36 -7.19
N GLN A 25 7.93 -3.94 -7.62
CA GLN A 25 8.24 -5.36 -7.37
C GLN A 25 8.54 -5.66 -5.89
N LEU A 26 9.15 -4.71 -5.17
CA LEU A 26 9.59 -4.90 -3.78
C LEU A 26 8.47 -4.76 -2.76
N ILE A 27 7.58 -3.78 -2.92
CA ILE A 27 6.52 -3.50 -1.95
C ILE A 27 5.10 -3.62 -2.51
N GLY A 28 4.92 -3.65 -3.83
CA GLY A 28 3.61 -3.73 -4.47
C GLY A 28 2.90 -2.37 -4.58
N LEU A 29 1.56 -2.38 -4.62
CA LEU A 29 0.74 -1.18 -4.80
C LEU A 29 0.00 -0.77 -3.53
N PRO A 30 -0.20 0.54 -3.32
CA PRO A 30 -0.90 1.04 -2.16
C PRO A 30 -2.39 0.70 -2.22
N HIS A 31 -2.93 0.23 -1.11
CA HIS A 31 -4.36 0.08 -0.88
C HIS A 31 -4.74 0.90 0.35
N VAL A 32 -5.81 1.68 0.24
CA VAL A 32 -6.30 2.56 1.31
C VAL A 32 -7.38 1.86 2.11
N ILE A 33 -7.51 2.22 3.39
CA ILE A 33 -8.58 1.68 4.24
C ILE A 33 -9.93 2.12 3.70
N TRP A 34 -10.81 1.15 3.50
CA TRP A 34 -12.17 1.37 3.02
C TRP A 34 -13.19 1.19 4.13
N SER A 35 -13.08 0.10 4.89
CA SER A 35 -13.92 -0.15 6.05
C SER A 35 -13.19 -0.98 7.09
N TYR A 36 -13.75 -1.03 8.29
CA TYR A 36 -13.19 -1.76 9.41
C TYR A 36 -14.32 -2.30 10.28
N SER A 37 -14.04 -3.38 11.01
CA SER A 37 -14.90 -3.87 12.09
C SER A 37 -14.17 -3.76 13.41
N TRP A 38 -14.93 -3.59 14.50
CA TRP A 38 -14.40 -3.45 15.85
C TRP A 38 -15.32 -4.15 16.86
N VAL A 39 -14.76 -4.50 18.02
CA VAL A 39 -15.56 -5.01 19.14
C VAL A 39 -16.21 -3.82 19.84
N ASP A 40 -17.54 -3.80 19.87
CA ASP A 40 -18.28 -2.86 20.70
C ASP A 40 -18.32 -3.39 22.14
N GLN A 41 -17.76 -2.64 23.09
CA GLN A 41 -17.78 -2.96 24.53
C GLN A 41 -18.89 -2.19 25.26
N GLY A 42 -20.00 -1.91 24.57
CA GLY A 42 -21.12 -1.12 25.09
C GLY A 42 -20.92 0.39 24.97
N GLN A 43 -20.03 0.81 24.07
CA GLN A 43 -19.64 2.22 23.86
C GLN A 43 -20.47 2.84 22.72
N GLY A 44 -21.14 2.01 21.91
CA GLY A 44 -22.04 2.44 20.85
C GLY A 44 -21.34 3.31 19.82
N SER A 45 -21.98 4.43 19.47
CA SER A 45 -21.53 5.37 18.43
C SER A 45 -20.55 6.45 18.92
N ASP A 46 -20.08 6.37 20.17
CA ASP A 46 -19.16 7.38 20.73
C ASP A 46 -17.88 7.48 19.87
N PRO A 47 -17.55 8.66 19.31
CA PRO A 47 -16.34 8.84 18.50
C PRO A 47 -15.06 8.93 19.33
N PHE A 48 -15.14 9.18 20.64
CA PHE A 48 -13.97 9.31 21.54
C PHE A 48 -13.66 8.02 22.31
N ALA A 49 -14.56 7.05 22.27
CA ALA A 49 -14.36 5.70 22.79
C ALA A 49 -13.11 5.02 22.17
N ARG A 50 -12.33 4.32 22.99
CA ARG A 50 -11.21 3.49 22.50
C ARG A 50 -11.78 2.29 21.75
N ARG A 51 -11.63 2.28 20.43
CA ARG A 51 -12.04 1.17 19.56
C ARG A 51 -10.91 0.17 19.39
N TYR A 52 -11.25 -1.11 19.56
CA TYR A 52 -10.36 -2.22 19.23
C TYR A 52 -10.83 -2.84 17.91
N TYR A 53 -10.11 -2.52 16.84
CA TYR A 53 -10.42 -3.03 15.51
C TYR A 53 -10.07 -4.52 15.41
N THR A 54 -10.86 -5.29 14.67
CA THR A 54 -10.67 -6.74 14.47
C THR A 54 -10.38 -7.07 13.02
N GLN A 55 -11.10 -6.48 12.07
CA GLN A 55 -10.82 -6.60 10.64
C GLN A 55 -10.66 -5.22 9.99
N CYS A 56 -9.75 -5.16 9.04
CA CYS A 56 -9.45 -3.99 8.23
C CYS A 56 -9.63 -4.39 6.76
N ARG A 57 -10.52 -3.69 6.04
CA ARG A 57 -10.72 -3.86 4.61
C ARG A 57 -10.05 -2.73 3.87
N PHE A 58 -9.13 -3.08 2.98
CA PHE A 58 -8.41 -2.16 2.12
C PHE A 58 -8.91 -2.27 0.69
N ILE A 59 -8.94 -1.15 -0.03
CA ILE A 59 -9.28 -1.09 -1.45
C ILE A 59 -8.14 -0.45 -2.22
N GLY A 60 -7.86 -0.97 -3.41
CA GLY A 60 -6.81 -0.46 -4.27
C GLY A 60 -6.75 -1.18 -5.61
N PRO A 61 -5.63 -1.06 -6.33
CA PRO A 61 -5.48 -1.58 -7.68
C PRO A 61 -5.70 -3.09 -7.83
N TYR A 62 -5.47 -3.87 -6.76
CA TYR A 62 -5.70 -5.32 -6.75
C TYR A 62 -7.08 -5.72 -6.22
N GLY A 63 -7.99 -4.75 -6.06
CA GLY A 63 -9.35 -4.96 -5.57
C GLY A 63 -9.49 -4.73 -4.06
N GLN A 64 -10.34 -5.52 -3.42
CA GLN A 64 -10.60 -5.44 -1.98
C GLN A 64 -9.84 -6.54 -1.25
N ILE A 65 -9.08 -6.16 -0.22
CA ILE A 65 -8.27 -7.07 0.58
C ILE A 65 -8.65 -6.93 2.05
N GLU A 66 -9.02 -8.05 2.68
CA GLU A 66 -9.31 -8.10 4.10
C GLU A 66 -8.09 -8.62 4.87
N ARG A 67 -7.77 -7.96 5.98
CA ARG A 67 -6.69 -8.33 6.90
C ARG A 67 -7.13 -8.13 8.35
N PRO A 68 -6.70 -9.02 9.26
CA PRO A 68 -6.91 -8.79 10.67
C PRO A 68 -6.18 -7.54 11.13
N ALA A 69 -6.77 -6.84 12.10
CA ALA A 69 -6.14 -5.65 12.68
C ALA A 69 -4.82 -6.00 13.38
N ASN A 70 -3.81 -5.15 13.19
CA ASN A 70 -2.51 -5.32 13.83
C ASN A 70 -2.51 -4.58 15.16
N ALA A 71 -2.32 -5.31 16.27
CA ALA A 71 -2.40 -4.77 17.64
C ALA A 71 -3.71 -3.99 17.91
N GLY A 72 -4.83 -4.48 17.37
CA GLY A 72 -6.15 -3.85 17.53
C GLY A 72 -6.31 -2.53 16.75
N ARG A 73 -5.42 -2.24 15.78
CA ARG A 73 -5.46 -1.04 14.94
C ARG A 73 -5.44 -1.40 13.46
N CYS A 74 -6.07 -0.55 12.65
CA CYS A 74 -5.98 -0.57 11.20
C CYS A 74 -5.05 0.55 10.72
N ALA A 75 -4.16 0.23 9.78
CA ALA A 75 -3.40 1.25 9.07
C ALA A 75 -4.31 2.01 8.09
N TRP A 76 -3.98 3.26 7.79
CA TRP A 76 -4.70 4.06 6.79
C TRP A 76 -4.42 3.60 5.36
N ALA A 77 -3.22 3.10 5.12
CA ALA A 77 -2.81 2.51 3.86
C ALA A 77 -1.87 1.33 4.12
N HIS A 78 -1.93 0.34 3.26
CA HIS A 78 -1.04 -0.80 3.27
C HIS A 78 -0.67 -1.17 1.84
N PHE A 79 0.60 -1.54 1.62
CA PHE A 79 1.05 -2.01 0.32
C PHE A 79 0.84 -3.51 0.24
N PHE A 80 0.20 -3.96 -0.82
CA PHE A 80 0.02 -5.39 -1.09
C PHE A 80 0.73 -5.73 -2.37
N LYS A 81 1.26 -6.95 -2.47
CA LYS A 81 1.73 -7.52 -3.73
C LYS A 81 0.59 -8.27 -4.38
N GLU A 82 0.55 -8.26 -5.70
CA GLU A 82 -0.36 -9.12 -6.44
C GLU A 82 0.09 -10.57 -6.24
N GLU A 83 -0.75 -11.35 -5.59
CA GLU A 83 -0.50 -12.77 -5.41
C GLU A 83 -0.90 -13.46 -6.72
N PRO A 84 0.03 -14.11 -7.44
CA PRO A 84 -0.31 -14.79 -8.69
C PRO A 84 -1.32 -15.89 -8.37
N ARG A 85 -2.51 -15.75 -8.97
CA ARG A 85 -3.65 -16.64 -8.76
C ARG A 85 -3.42 -18.01 -9.41
#